data_AF-A0A956BY74-F1
#
_entry.id   AF-A0A956BY74-F1
#
_cell.length_a   1.000
_cell.length_b   1.000
_cell.length_c   1.000
_cell.angle_alpha   90.00
_cell.angle_beta   90.00
_cell.angle_gamma   90.00
#
_symmetry.space_group_name_H-M   'P 1'
#
loop_
_entity.id
_entity.type
_entity.pdbx_description
1 polymer ?
#
loop_
_entity_poly.entity_id
_entity_poly.type
_entity_poly.pdbx_seq_one_letter_code
_entity_poly.pdbx_strand_id
1 'polypeptide(L)'
;MTKDEARENFSAAMDGELSEEEQQAFDRTLEANPELSAEYETFCQILGEAREMAAKKKVTDPPGDLLAGVQERIHQRSGGKFFRDRFARGPQRLGPMWIPLALLVVLAATWLAFSAHEVLP
;
A
#
# COMPACT_ATOMS: atom_id res chain seq x y z
N MET A 1 -14.56 -4.40 -21.34
CA MET A 1 -13.34 -5.23 -21.41
C MET A 1 -13.58 -6.43 -22.30
N THR A 2 -12.52 -7.06 -22.76
CA THR A 2 -12.60 -8.34 -23.50
C THR A 2 -12.70 -9.52 -22.55
N LYS A 3 -13.00 -10.73 -23.05
CA LYS A 3 -13.01 -11.96 -22.24
C LYS A 3 -11.64 -12.25 -21.62
N ASP A 4 -10.57 -12.07 -22.39
CA ASP A 4 -9.22 -12.38 -21.94
C ASP A 4 -8.74 -11.36 -20.90
N GLU A 5 -9.03 -10.08 -21.11
CA GLU A 5 -8.79 -9.01 -20.14
C GLU A 5 -9.57 -9.25 -18.83
N ALA A 6 -10.81 -9.74 -18.92
CA ALA A 6 -11.57 -10.15 -17.74
C ALA A 6 -10.88 -11.31 -17.00
N ARG A 7 -10.35 -12.33 -17.69
CA ARG A 7 -9.60 -13.44 -17.05
C ARG A 7 -8.38 -12.94 -16.30
N GLU A 8 -7.64 -12.01 -16.89
CA GLU A 8 -6.47 -11.41 -16.24
C GLU A 8 -6.85 -10.67 -14.95
N ASN A 9 -8.07 -10.11 -14.90
CA ASN A 9 -8.60 -9.36 -13.76
C ASN A 9 -9.27 -10.23 -12.68
N PHE A 10 -9.32 -11.56 -12.79
CA PHE A 10 -9.97 -12.43 -11.79
C PHE A 10 -9.43 -12.23 -10.37
N SER A 11 -8.11 -12.14 -10.20
CA SER A 11 -7.51 -11.94 -8.88
C SER A 11 -7.87 -10.57 -8.31
N ALA A 12 -7.76 -9.52 -9.12
CA ALA A 12 -8.07 -8.15 -8.69
C ALA A 12 -9.55 -7.99 -8.36
N ALA A 13 -10.46 -8.62 -9.11
CA ALA A 13 -11.88 -8.63 -8.82
C ALA A 13 -12.19 -9.36 -7.50
N MET A 14 -11.57 -10.52 -7.27
CA MET A 14 -11.74 -11.31 -6.05
C MET A 14 -11.24 -10.57 -4.81
N ASP A 15 -10.11 -9.87 -4.93
CA ASP A 15 -9.49 -9.11 -3.84
C ASP A 15 -10.08 -7.70 -3.66
N GLY A 16 -11.01 -7.29 -4.54
CA GLY A 16 -11.67 -5.98 -4.49
C GLY A 16 -10.75 -4.81 -4.87
N GLU A 17 -9.73 -5.08 -5.69
CA GLU A 17 -8.73 -4.11 -6.13
C GLU A 17 -9.10 -3.39 -7.43
N LEU A 18 -10.18 -3.80 -8.09
CA LEU A 18 -10.72 -3.08 -9.26
C LEU A 18 -11.40 -1.78 -8.84
N SER A 19 -11.22 -0.74 -9.65
CA SER A 19 -12.02 0.48 -9.51
C SER A 19 -13.51 0.20 -9.81
N GLU A 20 -14.40 1.09 -9.39
CA GLU A 20 -15.85 0.93 -9.62
C GLU A 20 -16.20 0.78 -11.11
N GLU A 21 -15.52 1.52 -11.98
CA GLU A 21 -15.73 1.47 -13.44
C GLU A 21 -15.28 0.13 -14.03
N GLU A 22 -14.14 -0.39 -13.56
CA GLU A 22 -13.58 -1.67 -13.97
C GLU A 22 -14.43 -2.84 -13.47
N GLN A 23 -14.90 -2.77 -12.23
CA GLN A 23 -15.80 -3.77 -11.65
C GLN A 23 -17.11 -3.85 -12.46
N GLN A 24 -17.72 -2.72 -12.80
CA GLN A 24 -18.94 -2.71 -13.62
C GLN A 24 -18.69 -3.23 -15.05
N ALA A 25 -17.50 -3.01 -15.61
CA ALA A 25 -17.13 -3.56 -16.91
C ALA A 25 -16.87 -5.07 -16.83
N PHE A 26 -16.34 -5.55 -15.70
CA PHE A 26 -16.09 -6.96 -15.42
C PHE A 26 -17.40 -7.71 -15.25
N ASP A 27 -18.29 -7.21 -14.40
CA ASP A 27 -19.60 -7.81 -14.13
C ASP A 27 -20.44 -7.93 -15.42
N ARG A 28 -20.48 -6.86 -16.23
CA ARG A 28 -21.14 -6.90 -17.56
C ARG A 28 -20.54 -7.95 -18.49
N THR A 29 -19.23 -8.18 -18.38
CA THR A 29 -18.54 -9.17 -19.21
C THR A 29 -18.83 -10.59 -18.73
N LEU A 30 -18.96 -10.81 -17.42
CA LEU A 30 -19.40 -12.09 -16.84
C LEU A 30 -20.88 -12.39 -17.17
N GLU A 31 -21.76 -11.40 -17.06
CA GLU A 31 -23.18 -11.55 -17.41
C GLU A 31 -23.38 -11.92 -18.89
N ALA A 32 -22.62 -11.28 -19.78
CA ALA A 32 -22.68 -11.56 -21.21
C ALA A 32 -22.07 -12.93 -21.58
N ASN A 33 -21.28 -13.56 -20.69
CA ASN A 33 -20.50 -14.74 -20.99
C ASN A 33 -20.59 -15.78 -19.85
N PRO A 34 -21.62 -16.64 -19.86
CA PRO A 34 -21.86 -17.58 -18.76
C PRO A 34 -20.72 -18.59 -18.55
N GLU A 35 -19.99 -18.96 -19.61
CA GLU A 35 -18.79 -19.82 -19.49
C GLU A 35 -17.67 -19.14 -18.69
N LEU A 36 -17.47 -17.84 -18.87
CA LEU A 36 -16.47 -17.05 -18.16
C LEU A 36 -16.88 -16.84 -16.70
N SER A 37 -18.18 -16.68 -16.44
CA SER A 37 -18.74 -16.62 -15.09
C SER A 37 -18.48 -17.91 -14.32
N ALA A 38 -18.72 -19.08 -14.93
CA ALA A 38 -18.42 -20.38 -14.33
C ALA A 38 -16.91 -20.56 -14.07
N GLU A 39 -16.05 -20.06 -14.97
CA GLU A 39 -14.59 -20.05 -14.80
C GLU A 39 -14.18 -19.20 -13.58
N TYR A 40 -14.76 -18.01 -13.44
CA TYR A 40 -14.52 -17.12 -12.30
C TYR A 40 -15.01 -17.72 -10.97
N GLU A 41 -16.18 -18.35 -10.96
CA GLU A 41 -16.71 -19.05 -9.78
C GLU A 41 -15.78 -20.19 -9.34
N THR A 42 -15.32 -20.99 -10.30
CA THR A 42 -14.35 -22.09 -10.04
C THR A 42 -13.04 -21.54 -9.47
N PHE A 43 -12.53 -20.43 -10.03
CA PHE A 43 -11.35 -19.75 -9.52
C PHE A 43 -11.53 -19.30 -8.07
N CYS A 44 -12.67 -18.66 -7.76
CA CYS A 44 -13.02 -18.21 -6.42
C CYS A 44 -13.10 -19.37 -5.42
N GLN A 45 -13.69 -20.50 -5.82
CA GLN A 45 -13.81 -21.69 -5.00
C GLN A 45 -12.43 -22.25 -4.63
N ILE A 46 -11.54 -22.47 -5.61
CA ILE A 46 -10.21 -23.06 -5.39
C ILE A 46 -9.39 -22.20 -4.42
N LEU A 47 -9.39 -20.88 -4.62
CA LEU A 47 -8.65 -19.96 -3.74
C LEU A 47 -9.29 -19.84 -2.36
N GLY A 48 -10.62 -19.89 -2.27
CA GLY A 48 -11.35 -19.92 -1.00
C GLY A 48 -10.97 -21.15 -0.17
N GLU A 49 -10.99 -22.33 -0.77
CA GLU A 49 -10.58 -23.58 -0.13
C GLU A 49 -9.11 -23.55 0.33
N ALA A 50 -8.21 -23.01 -0.52
CA ALA A 50 -6.81 -22.84 -0.16
C ALA A 50 -6.61 -21.90 1.04
N ARG A 51 -7.33 -20.77 1.07
CA ARG A 51 -7.32 -19.81 2.20
C ARG A 51 -7.88 -20.46 3.47
N GLU A 52 -8.96 -21.22 3.38
CA GLU A 52 -9.55 -21.93 4.52
C GLU A 52 -8.61 -23.00 5.09
N MET A 53 -7.96 -23.79 4.22
CA MET A 53 -6.94 -24.76 4.65
C MET A 53 -5.76 -24.08 5.36
N ALA A 54 -5.30 -22.94 4.82
CA ALA A 54 -4.24 -22.15 5.46
C ALA A 54 -4.67 -21.59 6.83
N ALA A 55 -5.93 -21.15 6.96
CA ALA A 55 -6.50 -20.67 8.21
C ALA A 55 -6.61 -21.80 9.25
N LYS A 56 -7.14 -22.97 8.86
CA LYS A 56 -7.24 -24.15 9.74
C LYS A 56 -5.88 -24.60 10.26
N LYS A 57 -4.84 -24.59 9.40
CA LYS A 57 -3.46 -24.90 9.79
C LYS A 57 -2.88 -23.90 10.81
N LYS A 58 -3.26 -22.62 10.72
CA LYS A 58 -2.83 -21.60 11.71
C LYS A 58 -3.51 -21.76 13.08
N VAL A 59 -4.72 -22.30 13.14
CA VAL A 59 -5.47 -22.47 14.40
C VAL A 59 -4.96 -23.66 15.21
N THR A 60 -4.37 -24.67 14.55
CA THR A 60 -3.88 -25.89 15.22
C THR A 60 -2.49 -25.75 15.86
N ASP A 61 -1.74 -24.69 15.56
CA ASP A 61 -0.53 -24.35 16.31
C ASP A 61 -0.93 -23.30 17.37
N PRO A 62 -0.69 -23.51 18.68
CA PRO A 62 -0.78 -22.40 19.62
C PRO A 62 0.14 -21.29 19.10
N PRO A 63 -0.24 -20.01 19.20
CA PRO A 63 0.64 -18.91 18.84
C PRO A 63 1.74 -18.83 19.89
N GLY A 64 2.66 -19.80 19.89
CA GLY A 64 3.96 -19.64 20.51
C GLY A 64 4.56 -18.41 19.88
N ASP A 65 4.97 -17.48 20.72
CA ASP A 65 5.41 -16.12 20.40
C ASP A 65 6.24 -16.06 19.11
N LEU A 66 5.55 -15.92 17.98
CA LEU A 66 6.15 -15.87 16.64
C LEU A 66 6.95 -14.59 16.49
N LEU A 67 6.60 -13.56 17.28
CA LEU A 67 7.35 -12.33 17.39
C LEU A 67 8.73 -12.60 17.98
N ALA A 68 8.83 -13.32 19.10
CA ALA A 68 10.13 -13.69 19.68
C ALA A 68 10.98 -14.51 18.70
N GLY A 69 10.40 -15.52 18.04
CA GLY A 69 11.12 -16.37 17.10
C GLY A 69 11.60 -15.64 15.84
N VAL A 70 10.79 -14.73 15.30
CA VAL A 70 11.15 -13.91 14.13
C VAL A 70 12.15 -12.83 14.52
N GLN A 71 12.00 -12.20 15.69
CA GLN A 71 12.94 -11.21 16.21
C GLN A 71 14.33 -11.81 16.43
N GLU A 72 14.41 -12.98 17.05
CA GLU A 72 15.67 -13.71 17.26
C GLU A 72 16.32 -14.07 15.91
N ARG A 73 15.53 -14.56 14.96
CA ARG A 73 16.02 -14.94 13.62
C ARG A 73 16.49 -13.73 12.80
N ILE A 74 15.84 -12.57 12.91
CA ILE A 74 16.29 -11.31 12.31
C ILE A 74 17.55 -10.80 13.02
N HIS A 75 17.63 -10.91 14.34
CA HIS A 75 18.79 -10.48 15.13
C HIS A 75 20.05 -11.27 14.75
N GLN A 76 19.93 -12.59 14.66
CA GLN A 76 21.03 -13.49 14.28
C GLN A 76 21.47 -13.31 12.82
N ARG A 77 20.53 -13.13 11.87
CA ARG A 77 20.89 -12.88 10.45
C ARG A 77 21.46 -11.49 10.20
N SER A 78 20.99 -10.48 10.93
CA SER A 78 21.42 -9.09 10.74
C SER A 78 22.61 -8.68 11.63
N GLY A 79 23.07 -9.57 12.52
CA GLY A 79 24.16 -9.28 13.46
C GLY A 79 23.89 -8.04 14.32
N GLY A 80 22.63 -7.76 14.63
CA GLY A 80 22.21 -6.54 15.33
C GLY A 80 22.26 -5.24 14.51
N LYS A 81 22.60 -5.26 13.22
CA LYS A 81 22.74 -4.04 12.39
C LYS A 81 21.41 -3.29 12.20
N PHE A 82 20.28 -4.00 12.13
CA PHE A 82 18.97 -3.40 11.86
C PHE A 82 18.36 -2.66 13.06
N PHE A 83 18.55 -3.18 14.27
CA PHE A 83 18.05 -2.53 15.50
C PHE A 83 19.02 -1.48 16.05
N ARG A 84 20.33 -1.62 15.79
CA ARG A 84 21.33 -0.64 16.23
C ARG A 84 21.21 0.70 15.48
N ASP A 85 20.83 0.69 14.20
CA ASP A 85 20.84 1.91 13.37
C ASP A 85 19.64 2.84 13.54
N ARG A 86 18.50 2.37 14.10
CA ARG A 86 17.32 3.24 14.27
C ARG A 86 17.31 4.01 15.60
N PHE A 87 17.87 3.42 16.66
CA PHE A 87 17.95 4.07 17.98
C PHE A 87 19.27 4.81 18.22
N ALA A 88 20.33 4.53 17.44
CA ALA A 88 21.59 5.29 17.49
C ALA A 88 21.59 6.55 16.61
N ARG A 89 20.55 6.78 15.80
CA ARG A 89 20.31 8.10 15.21
C ARG A 89 19.67 8.98 16.27
N GLY A 90 20.51 9.57 17.12
CA GLY A 90 20.17 10.82 17.79
C GLY A 90 19.72 11.87 16.76
N PRO A 91 19.07 12.97 17.18
CA PRO A 91 18.57 14.02 16.31
C PRO A 91 19.77 14.80 15.72
N GLN A 92 20.46 14.20 14.76
CA GLN A 92 21.69 14.75 14.20
C GLN A 92 21.61 14.72 12.68
N ARG A 93 20.80 15.65 12.18
CA ARG A 93 21.10 16.54 11.07
C ARG A 93 19.93 17.52 11.00
N LEU A 94 20.06 18.61 11.75
CA LEU A 94 19.46 19.87 11.34
C LEU A 94 19.94 20.10 9.92
N GLY A 95 19.09 19.74 8.95
CA GLY A 95 19.27 20.14 7.56
C GLY A 95 19.44 21.67 7.53
N PRO A 96 20.09 22.21 6.50
CA PRO A 96 20.47 23.62 6.47
C PRO A 96 19.31 24.55 6.86
N MET A 97 19.36 25.09 8.09
CA MET A 97 18.34 26.00 8.64
C MET A 97 18.18 27.27 7.80
N TRP A 98 19.11 27.56 6.89
CA TRP A 98 19.01 28.66 5.96
C TRP A 98 17.92 28.47 4.90
N ILE A 99 17.48 27.23 4.60
CA ILE A 99 16.40 26.98 3.64
C ILE A 99 15.06 27.58 4.12
N PRO A 100 14.55 27.27 5.33
CA PRO A 100 13.32 27.88 5.81
C PRO A 100 13.46 29.40 6.01
N LEU A 101 14.65 29.88 6.38
CA LEU A 101 14.92 31.31 6.50
C LEU A 101 14.83 32.03 5.14
N ALA A 102 15.45 31.47 4.10
CA ALA A 102 15.39 32.02 2.74
C ALA A 102 13.95 32.02 2.20
N LEU A 103 13.18 30.95 2.47
CA LEU A 103 11.77 30.88 2.11
C LEU A 103 10.95 31.99 2.79
N LEU A 104 11.17 32.23 4.08
CA LEU A 104 10.52 33.32 4.83
C LEU A 104 10.85 34.70 4.26
N VAL A 105 12.11 34.94 3.87
CA VAL A 105 12.52 36.21 3.27
C VAL A 105 11.84 36.43 1.92
N VAL A 106 11.76 35.41 1.07
CA VAL A 106 11.04 35.49 -0.22
C VAL A 106 9.56 35.73 0.00
N LEU A 107 8.94 35.07 0.98
CA LEU A 107 7.53 35.25 1.31
C LEU A 107 7.25 36.69 1.83
N ALA A 108 8.13 37.23 2.67
CA ALA A 108 8.00 38.59 3.17
C ALA A 108 8.19 39.63 2.05
N ALA A 109 9.16 39.42 1.17
CA ALA A 109 9.42 40.31 0.03
C ALA A 109 8.26 40.32 -0.97
N THR A 110 7.70 39.14 -1.28
CA THR A 110 6.52 39.02 -2.15
C THR A 110 5.28 39.64 -1.52
N TRP A 111 5.06 39.45 -0.22
CA TRP A 111 3.96 40.08 0.51
C TRP A 111 4.06 41.61 0.51
N LEU A 112 5.25 42.16 0.74
CA LEU A 112 5.48 43.61 0.70
C LEU A 112 5.29 44.18 -0.70
N ALA A 113 5.78 43.50 -1.74
CA ALA A 113 5.59 43.93 -3.12
C ALA A 113 4.11 43.91 -3.53
N PHE A 114 3.37 42.88 -3.13
CA PHE A 114 1.93 42.78 -3.35
C PHE A 114 1.16 43.88 -2.59
N SER A 115 1.48 44.08 -1.31
CA SER A 115 0.87 45.13 -0.48
C SER A 115 1.18 46.53 -1.01
N ALA A 116 2.39 46.77 -1.53
CA ALA A 116 2.76 48.04 -2.14
C ALA A 116 2.01 48.30 -3.46
N HIS A 117 1.71 47.25 -4.22
CA HIS A 117 0.92 47.36 -5.46
C HIS A 117 -0.57 47.63 -5.18
N GLU A 118 -1.13 47.17 -4.06
CA GLU A 118 -2.52 47.51 -3.68
C GLU A 118 -2.70 48.94 -3.15
N VAL A 119 -1.60 49.62 -2.78
CA VAL A 119 -1.64 50.96 -2.14
C VAL A 119 -1.44 52.12 -3.13
N LEU A 120 -1.09 51.85 -4.39
CA LEU A 120 -1.01 52.87 -5.45
C LEU A 120 -2.06 52.58 -6.54
N PRO A 121 -3.08 53.45 -6.73
CA PRO A 121 -4.07 53.31 -7.81
C PRO A 121 -3.48 53.56 -9.20
#